data_AF-A0A1I7K843-F1
#
_entry.id   AF-A0A1I7K843-F1
#
_cell.length_a   1.000
_cell.length_b   1.000
_cell.length_c   1.000
_cell.angle_alpha   90.00
_cell.angle_beta   90.00
_cell.angle_gamma   90.00
#
_symmetry.space_group_name_H-M   'P 1'
#
loop_
_entity.id
_entity.type
_entity.pdbx_description
1 polymer ?
#
loop_
_entity_poly.entity_id
_entity_poly.type
_entity_poly.pdbx_seq_one_letter_code
_entity_poly.pdbx_strand_id
1 'polypeptide(L)'
;MDKAIDVFWTGGWDSSYRVLYASVVEKRLIKPHYIIDFGRKSSLRELEAISDIRRKLEKIDPEAAKRIGEIKITPITEIADIPEVTESFNRLKKQAHLGSQYDWLSRYATSHNIDDLELSVHVDDKAYFFLEGRVKQGKDGRWRMRDDAEGDVRIFSCLTFPLLQISKTEMREQAQKHDFIDALEKAWFCFNPKKGKPCGVCNPCIYAVEEGMGYRLSGNAMLNYRTRHIRKIAKAPGYVSRNIYRKAKGQ
;
A
#
# COMPACT_ATOMS: atom_id res chain seq x y z
N MET A 1 -29.25 3.09 -7.55
CA MET A 1 -28.25 3.16 -6.46
C MET A 1 -26.92 2.74 -7.06
N ASP A 2 -25.87 3.54 -6.89
CA ASP A 2 -24.55 3.16 -7.35
C ASP A 2 -24.07 1.91 -6.61
N LYS A 3 -23.47 0.96 -7.36
CA LYS A 3 -22.85 -0.24 -6.81
C LYS A 3 -21.80 0.16 -5.76
N ALA A 4 -21.81 -0.50 -4.60
CA ALA A 4 -20.75 -0.31 -3.60
C ALA A 4 -19.38 -0.67 -4.21
N ILE A 5 -18.34 0.07 -3.83
CA ILE A 5 -16.97 -0.21 -4.30
C ILE A 5 -16.31 -1.22 -3.38
N ASP A 6 -15.70 -2.25 -3.96
CA ASP A 6 -14.81 -3.16 -3.24
C ASP A 6 -13.39 -2.57 -3.31
N VAL A 7 -12.73 -2.38 -2.17
CA VAL A 7 -11.42 -1.69 -2.10
C VAL A 7 -10.47 -2.37 -1.12
N PHE A 8 -9.21 -2.52 -1.50
CA PHE A 8 -8.17 -2.93 -0.55
C PHE A 8 -7.80 -1.78 0.38
N TRP A 9 -7.98 -1.97 1.69
CA TRP A 9 -7.67 -0.97 2.70
C TRP A 9 -6.70 -1.49 3.76
N THR A 10 -5.48 -0.97 3.73
CA THR A 10 -4.37 -1.38 4.60
C THR A 10 -4.09 -0.39 5.74
N GLY A 11 -4.86 0.68 5.88
CA GLY A 11 -4.54 1.76 6.82
C GLY A 11 -3.32 2.59 6.42
N GLY A 12 -2.70 2.32 5.26
CA GLY A 12 -1.66 3.15 4.65
C GLY A 12 -2.20 4.46 4.10
N TRP A 13 -1.32 5.39 3.73
CA TRP A 13 -1.72 6.70 3.22
C TRP A 13 -2.61 6.59 1.98
N ASP A 14 -2.17 5.85 0.97
CA ASP A 14 -2.83 5.79 -0.34
C ASP A 14 -4.20 5.11 -0.26
N SER A 15 -4.26 3.94 0.38
CA SER A 15 -5.50 3.19 0.55
C SER A 15 -6.50 3.91 1.47
N SER A 16 -6.02 4.60 2.50
CA SER A 16 -6.89 5.41 3.37
C SER A 16 -7.39 6.66 2.65
N TYR A 17 -6.55 7.32 1.85
CA TYR A 17 -6.99 8.44 1.00
C TYR A 17 -8.12 7.98 0.07
N ARG A 18 -7.95 6.83 -0.60
CA ARG A 18 -8.97 6.33 -1.52
C ARG A 18 -10.31 6.08 -0.82
N VAL A 19 -10.28 5.40 0.33
CA VAL A 19 -11.49 5.14 1.14
C VAL A 19 -12.15 6.43 1.60
N LEU A 20 -11.37 7.39 2.10
CA LEU A 20 -11.89 8.68 2.58
C LEU A 20 -12.45 9.52 1.44
N TYR A 21 -11.77 9.60 0.31
CA TYR A 21 -12.23 10.35 -0.86
C TYR A 21 -13.52 9.76 -1.44
N ALA A 22 -13.58 8.43 -1.57
CA ALA A 22 -14.78 7.74 -2.02
C ALA A 22 -15.99 7.98 -1.09
N SER A 23 -15.77 7.99 0.22
CA SER A 23 -16.86 8.16 1.18
C SER A 23 -17.29 9.62 1.32
N VAL A 24 -16.35 10.56 1.42
CA VAL A 24 -16.63 11.99 1.66
C VAL A 24 -17.02 12.71 0.38
N VAL A 25 -16.26 12.53 -0.69
CA VAL A 25 -16.39 13.33 -1.93
C VAL A 25 -17.30 12.63 -2.94
N GLU A 26 -17.04 11.36 -3.24
CA GLU A 26 -17.86 10.60 -4.21
C GLU A 26 -19.18 10.11 -3.60
N LYS A 27 -19.32 10.16 -2.27
CA LYS A 27 -20.49 9.69 -1.51
C LYS A 27 -20.87 8.24 -1.83
N ARG A 28 -19.86 7.38 -2.06
CA ARG A 28 -20.04 5.96 -2.42
C ARG A 28 -20.04 5.07 -1.18
N LEU A 29 -20.84 4.01 -1.24
CA LEU A 29 -20.76 2.89 -0.29
C LEU A 29 -19.49 2.09 -0.56
N ILE A 30 -18.79 1.70 0.51
CA ILE A 30 -17.48 1.07 0.45
C ILE A 30 -17.50 -0.26 1.18
N LYS A 31 -16.94 -1.29 0.55
CA LYS A 31 -16.66 -2.60 1.11
C LYS A 31 -15.13 -2.76 1.23
N PRO A 32 -14.56 -2.50 2.42
CA PRO A 32 -13.12 -2.60 2.58
C PRO A 32 -12.67 -4.06 2.78
N HIS A 33 -11.61 -4.43 2.08
CA HIS A 33 -10.95 -5.72 2.16
C HIS A 33 -9.54 -5.55 2.74
N TYR A 34 -9.18 -6.38 3.72
CA TYR A 34 -7.83 -6.43 4.28
C TYR A 34 -7.32 -7.86 4.28
N ILE A 35 -6.14 -8.05 3.71
CA ILE A 35 -5.47 -9.35 3.72
C ILE A 35 -4.43 -9.33 4.83
N ILE A 36 -4.64 -10.19 5.83
CA ILE A 36 -3.74 -10.28 6.99
C ILE A 36 -2.67 -11.34 6.76
N ASP A 37 -1.41 -10.92 6.87
CA ASP A 37 -0.24 -11.78 6.95
C ASP A 37 0.26 -11.77 8.40
N PHE A 38 0.07 -12.87 9.13
CA PHE A 38 0.48 -13.00 10.53
C PHE A 38 2.01 -12.97 10.72
N GLY A 39 2.79 -13.17 9.64
CA GLY A 39 4.25 -13.00 9.66
C GLY A 39 4.69 -11.53 9.63
N ARG A 40 3.81 -10.61 9.23
CA ARG A 40 4.12 -9.17 9.18
C ARG A 40 3.90 -8.50 10.51
N LYS A 41 4.98 -7.94 11.05
CA LYS A 41 4.98 -7.16 12.30
C LYS A 41 4.12 -5.89 12.22
N SER A 42 3.81 -5.40 11.01
CA SER A 42 3.03 -4.17 10.80
C SER A 42 1.52 -4.38 10.81
N SER A 43 1.01 -5.61 10.66
CA SER A 43 -0.43 -5.86 10.45
C SER A 43 -1.31 -5.31 11.59
N LEU A 44 -0.85 -5.45 12.84
CA LEU A 44 -1.57 -4.89 14.00
C LEU A 44 -1.62 -3.35 13.98
N ARG A 45 -0.56 -2.69 13.49
CA ARG A 45 -0.51 -1.23 13.39
C ARG A 45 -1.34 -0.70 12.23
N GLU A 46 -1.42 -1.46 11.15
CA GLU A 46 -2.31 -1.18 10.02
C GLU A 46 -3.78 -1.22 10.45
N LEU A 47 -4.18 -2.24 11.22
CA LEU A 47 -5.54 -2.34 11.78
C LEU A 47 -5.83 -1.25 12.82
N GLU A 48 -4.86 -0.91 13.67
CA GLU A 48 -4.97 0.24 14.60
C GLU A 48 -5.17 1.55 13.84
N ALA A 49 -4.41 1.78 12.76
CA ALA A 49 -4.56 2.95 11.92
C ALA A 49 -5.95 3.01 11.27
N ILE A 50 -6.46 1.90 10.74
CA ILE A 50 -7.83 1.81 10.21
C ILE A 50 -8.85 2.23 11.27
N SER A 51 -8.74 1.69 12.48
CA SER A 51 -9.63 2.05 13.61
C SER A 51 -9.55 3.55 13.95
N ASP A 52 -8.35 4.10 14.02
CA ASP A 52 -8.11 5.51 14.31
C ASP A 52 -8.66 6.44 13.23
N ILE A 53 -8.48 6.07 11.95
CA ILE A 53 -9.03 6.78 10.80
C ILE A 53 -10.56 6.78 10.87
N ARG A 54 -11.20 5.62 11.07
CA ARG A 54 -12.66 5.52 11.18
C ARG A 54 -13.20 6.39 12.32
N ARG A 55 -12.59 6.31 13.50
CA ARG A 55 -13.01 7.09 14.67
C ARG A 55 -12.83 8.59 14.46
N LYS A 56 -11.80 9.01 13.72
CA LYS A 56 -11.58 10.42 13.40
C LYS A 56 -12.56 10.89 12.32
N LEU A 57 -12.84 10.07 11.30
CA LEU A 57 -13.84 10.36 10.28
C LEU A 57 -15.24 10.48 10.88
N GLU A 58 -15.65 9.59 11.77
CA GLU A 58 -16.96 9.65 12.45
C GLU A 58 -17.18 11.00 13.14
N LYS A 59 -16.12 11.63 13.65
CA LYS A 59 -16.19 12.96 14.27
C LYS A 59 -16.23 14.11 13.26
N ILE A 60 -15.70 13.91 12.05
CA ILE A 60 -15.64 14.91 10.97
C ILE A 60 -16.92 14.87 10.15
N ASP A 61 -17.31 13.69 9.67
CA ASP A 61 -18.48 13.42 8.84
C ASP A 61 -19.06 12.04 9.20
N PRO A 62 -20.05 11.97 10.11
CA PRO A 62 -20.72 10.73 10.49
C PRO A 62 -21.39 10.01 9.30
N GLU A 63 -21.91 10.77 8.32
CA GLU A 63 -22.58 10.18 7.16
C GLU A 63 -21.57 9.54 6.21
N ALA A 64 -20.39 10.14 6.01
CA ALA A 64 -19.30 9.48 5.30
C ALA A 64 -18.79 8.25 6.02
N ALA A 65 -18.70 8.28 7.35
CA ALA A 65 -18.29 7.11 8.14
C ALA A 65 -19.25 5.93 7.98
N LYS A 66 -20.57 6.18 7.96
CA LYS A 66 -21.62 5.17 7.70
C LYS A 66 -21.52 4.54 6.31
N ARG A 67 -20.94 5.24 5.31
CA ARG A 67 -20.72 4.67 3.97
C ARG A 67 -19.61 3.63 3.94
N ILE A 68 -18.74 3.61 4.95
CA ILE A 68 -17.65 2.63 5.06
C ILE A 68 -18.15 1.41 5.82
N GLY A 69 -18.41 0.32 5.09
CA GLY A 69 -18.81 -0.96 5.67
C GLY A 69 -17.77 -1.56 6.62
N GLU A 70 -18.15 -2.66 7.26
CA GLU A 70 -17.23 -3.45 8.07
C GLU A 70 -16.09 -3.99 7.20
N ILE A 71 -14.90 -4.07 7.79
CA ILE A 71 -13.72 -4.56 7.08
C ILE A 71 -13.72 -6.07 6.99
N LYS A 72 -13.68 -6.60 5.78
CA LYS A 72 -13.52 -8.02 5.53
C LYS A 72 -12.03 -8.37 5.67
N ILE A 73 -11.68 -9.01 6.78
CA ILE A 73 -10.32 -9.50 7.03
C ILE A 73 -10.21 -10.93 6.51
N THR A 74 -9.22 -11.20 5.67
CA THR A 74 -8.94 -12.54 5.15
C THR A 74 -7.46 -12.89 5.39
N PRO A 75 -7.16 -13.97 6.14
CA PRO A 75 -5.81 -14.49 6.24
C PRO A 75 -5.23 -14.86 4.88
N ILE A 76 -3.96 -14.54 4.65
CA ILE A 76 -3.26 -14.91 3.41
C ILE A 76 -3.29 -16.43 3.16
N THR A 77 -3.35 -17.23 4.22
CA THR A 77 -3.44 -18.70 4.20
C THR A 77 -4.79 -19.23 3.74
N GLU A 78 -5.83 -18.39 3.73
CA GLU A 78 -7.17 -18.75 3.24
C GLU A 78 -7.39 -18.36 1.77
N ILE A 79 -6.41 -17.71 1.14
CA ILE A 79 -6.47 -17.36 -0.28
C ILE A 79 -6.18 -18.61 -1.10
N ALA A 80 -7.12 -18.98 -1.95
CA ALA A 80 -6.97 -20.14 -2.82
C ALA A 80 -5.69 -20.07 -3.68
N ASP A 81 -5.07 -21.22 -3.87
CA ASP A 81 -4.02 -21.39 -4.84
C ASP A 81 -4.63 -21.39 -6.24
N ILE A 82 -4.13 -20.51 -7.11
CA ILE A 82 -4.52 -20.41 -8.51
C ILE A 82 -3.21 -20.42 -9.31
N PRO A 83 -2.70 -21.61 -9.68
CA PRO A 83 -1.37 -21.75 -10.27
C PRO A 83 -1.15 -20.85 -11.49
N GLU A 84 -2.15 -20.68 -12.35
CA GLU A 84 -2.10 -19.82 -13.53
C GLU A 84 -1.73 -18.36 -13.18
N VAL A 85 -2.34 -17.81 -12.12
CA VAL A 85 -2.05 -16.45 -11.64
C VAL A 85 -0.64 -16.38 -11.07
N THR A 86 -0.26 -17.36 -10.23
CA THR A 86 1.07 -17.42 -9.61
C THR A 86 2.18 -17.54 -10.66
N GLU A 87 1.98 -18.36 -11.68
CA GLU A 87 2.93 -18.55 -12.79
C GLU A 87 3.08 -17.29 -13.64
N SER A 88 1.96 -16.64 -13.98
CA SER A 88 1.95 -15.36 -14.70
C SER A 88 2.69 -14.28 -13.90
N PHE A 89 2.40 -14.17 -12.60
CA PHE A 89 3.14 -13.30 -11.69
C PHE A 89 4.65 -13.60 -11.68
N ASN A 90 5.04 -14.88 -11.60
CA ASN A 90 6.44 -15.29 -11.60
C ASN A 90 7.16 -14.92 -12.91
N ARG A 91 6.47 -14.96 -14.05
CA ARG A 91 7.01 -14.50 -15.33
C ARG A 91 7.19 -12.97 -15.35
N LEU A 92 6.21 -12.20 -14.88
CA LEU A 92 6.33 -10.72 -14.77
C LEU A 92 7.47 -10.29 -13.84
N LYS A 93 7.61 -10.96 -12.69
CA LYS A 93 8.65 -10.67 -11.71
C LYS A 93 10.07 -10.87 -12.26
N LYS A 94 10.25 -11.70 -13.29
CA LYS A 94 11.54 -11.87 -13.99
C LYS A 94 11.87 -10.68 -14.91
N GLN A 95 10.87 -9.93 -15.36
CA GLN A 95 11.04 -8.80 -16.28
C GLN A 95 11.42 -7.52 -15.52
N ALA A 96 10.75 -7.24 -14.41
CA ALA A 96 11.04 -6.09 -13.55
C ALA A 96 10.62 -6.35 -12.10
N HIS A 97 11.03 -5.47 -11.19
CA HIS A 97 10.70 -5.60 -9.77
C HIS A 97 9.19 -5.45 -9.54
N LEU A 98 8.53 -6.55 -9.23
CA LEU A 98 7.12 -6.59 -8.82
C LEU A 98 7.00 -7.13 -7.40
N GLY A 99 6.24 -6.43 -6.55
CA GLY A 99 6.02 -6.85 -5.17
C GLY A 99 5.28 -8.19 -5.09
N SER A 100 5.64 -9.07 -4.15
CA SER A 100 4.98 -10.37 -3.97
C SER A 100 3.48 -10.28 -3.67
N GLN A 101 3.00 -9.09 -3.29
CA GLN A 101 1.59 -8.86 -3.03
C GLN A 101 0.69 -9.03 -4.24
N TYR A 102 1.17 -8.72 -5.44
CA TYR A 102 0.33 -8.74 -6.65
C TYR A 102 -0.12 -10.15 -7.03
N ASP A 103 0.63 -11.18 -6.64
CA ASP A 103 0.19 -12.58 -6.75
C ASP A 103 -1.09 -12.83 -5.93
N TRP A 104 -0.99 -12.73 -4.60
CA TRP A 104 -2.12 -13.08 -3.74
C TRP A 104 -3.27 -12.08 -3.80
N LEU A 105 -3.04 -10.80 -4.16
CA LEU A 105 -4.12 -9.83 -4.41
C LEU A 105 -4.97 -10.27 -5.62
N SER A 106 -4.32 -10.69 -6.70
CA SER A 106 -5.01 -11.18 -7.91
C SER A 106 -5.74 -12.49 -7.64
N ARG A 107 -5.10 -13.42 -6.91
CA ARG A 107 -5.74 -14.67 -6.51
C ARG A 107 -6.94 -14.44 -5.61
N TYR A 108 -6.84 -13.52 -4.66
CA TYR A 108 -7.94 -13.14 -3.78
C TYR A 108 -9.15 -12.65 -4.54
N ALA A 109 -8.96 -11.70 -5.46
CA ALA A 109 -10.04 -11.14 -6.26
C ALA A 109 -10.71 -12.24 -7.10
N THR A 110 -9.90 -13.07 -7.76
CA THR A 110 -10.36 -14.19 -8.58
C THR A 110 -11.16 -15.22 -7.75
N SER A 111 -10.63 -15.65 -6.60
CA SER A 111 -11.30 -16.66 -5.75
C SER A 111 -12.60 -16.16 -5.12
N HIS A 112 -12.80 -14.85 -5.05
CA HIS A 112 -14.00 -14.21 -4.54
C HIS A 112 -14.96 -13.73 -5.63
N ASN A 113 -14.65 -14.01 -6.91
CA ASN A 113 -15.41 -13.53 -8.07
C ASN A 113 -15.59 -11.99 -8.06
N ILE A 114 -14.53 -11.27 -7.72
CA ILE A 114 -14.48 -9.80 -7.76
C ILE A 114 -13.69 -9.38 -9.00
N ASP A 115 -14.32 -8.60 -9.87
CA ASP A 115 -13.78 -8.16 -11.16
C ASP A 115 -13.40 -6.66 -11.21
N ASP A 116 -13.75 -5.89 -10.18
CA ASP A 116 -13.51 -4.44 -10.08
C ASP A 116 -13.02 -4.08 -8.67
N LEU A 117 -11.96 -4.75 -8.20
CA LEU A 117 -11.39 -4.51 -6.86
C LEU A 117 -10.39 -3.36 -6.91
N GLU A 118 -10.69 -2.27 -6.21
CA GLU A 118 -9.83 -1.09 -6.22
C GLU A 118 -8.53 -1.33 -5.45
N LEU A 119 -7.40 -1.06 -6.13
CA LEU A 119 -6.06 -1.09 -5.55
C LEU A 119 -5.40 0.27 -5.70
N SER A 120 -4.83 0.77 -4.59
CA SER A 120 -4.15 2.06 -4.53
C SER A 120 -2.71 1.96 -5.05
N VAL A 121 -2.57 1.86 -6.37
CA VAL A 121 -1.29 2.06 -7.08
C VAL A 121 -1.22 3.50 -7.54
N HIS A 122 -0.10 4.18 -7.30
CA HIS A 122 0.14 5.56 -7.75
C HIS A 122 1.34 5.69 -8.70
N VAL A 123 1.57 6.89 -9.23
CA VAL A 123 2.55 7.14 -10.30
C VAL A 123 4.00 6.76 -9.94
N ASP A 124 4.37 6.85 -8.66
CA ASP A 124 5.72 6.53 -8.19
C ASP A 124 5.89 5.04 -7.83
N ASP A 125 4.82 4.24 -7.91
CA ASP A 125 4.88 2.82 -7.62
C ASP A 125 5.55 2.05 -8.75
N LYS A 126 6.41 1.10 -8.38
CA LYS A 126 7.09 0.22 -9.35
C LYS A 126 6.13 -0.63 -10.19
N ALA A 127 4.91 -0.85 -9.71
CA ALA A 127 3.89 -1.55 -10.48
C ALA A 127 3.37 -0.74 -11.66
N TYR A 128 3.51 0.59 -11.63
CA TYR A 128 3.14 1.48 -12.73
C TYR A 128 3.77 1.03 -14.06
N PHE A 129 5.03 0.57 -14.03
CA PHE A 129 5.73 0.04 -15.22
C PHE A 129 4.96 -1.08 -15.96
N PHE A 130 4.25 -1.94 -15.22
CA PHE A 130 3.47 -3.01 -15.82
C PHE A 130 2.11 -2.52 -16.35
N LEU A 131 1.60 -1.41 -15.81
CA LEU A 131 0.30 -0.83 -16.16
C LEU A 131 0.40 0.19 -17.30
N GLU A 132 1.52 0.90 -17.42
CA GLU A 132 1.75 1.94 -18.42
C GLU A 132 1.50 1.42 -19.84
N GLY A 133 0.66 2.13 -20.60
CA GLY A 133 0.23 1.75 -21.95
C GLY A 133 -0.76 0.58 -22.02
N ARG A 134 -0.99 -0.15 -20.92
CA ARG A 134 -1.84 -1.36 -20.85
C ARG A 134 -3.17 -1.15 -20.13
N VAL A 135 -3.33 0.01 -19.50
CA VAL A 135 -4.60 0.45 -18.89
C VAL A 135 -5.25 1.58 -19.69
N LYS A 136 -6.56 1.70 -19.57
CA LYS A 136 -7.37 2.82 -20.09
C LYS A 136 -8.15 3.48 -18.96
N GLN A 137 -8.32 4.80 -19.05
CA GLN A 137 -9.18 5.52 -18.13
C GLN A 137 -10.64 5.38 -18.56
N GLY A 138 -11.50 4.95 -17.65
CA GLY A 138 -12.94 4.94 -17.83
C GLY A 138 -13.54 6.35 -17.72
N LYS A 139 -14.81 6.49 -18.10
CA LYS A 139 -15.59 7.74 -17.91
C LYS A 139 -15.73 8.14 -16.44
N ASP A 140 -15.54 7.18 -15.55
CA ASP A 140 -15.57 7.34 -14.10
C ASP A 140 -14.20 7.79 -13.51
N GLY A 141 -13.23 8.10 -14.36
CA GLY A 141 -11.89 8.55 -13.98
C GLY A 141 -10.95 7.44 -13.50
N ARG A 142 -11.42 6.19 -13.42
CA ARG A 142 -10.63 5.06 -12.92
C ARG A 142 -9.90 4.34 -14.04
N TRP A 143 -8.73 3.80 -13.73
CA TRP A 143 -7.91 3.07 -14.70
C TRP A 143 -8.15 1.57 -14.58
N ARG A 144 -8.43 0.92 -15.71
CA ARG A 144 -8.65 -0.53 -15.83
C ARG A 144 -7.80 -1.10 -16.95
N MET A 145 -7.49 -2.39 -16.88
CA MET A 145 -6.82 -3.08 -17.98
C MET A 145 -7.58 -2.86 -19.30
N ARG A 146 -6.85 -2.66 -20.39
CA ARG A 146 -7.47 -2.58 -21.72
C ARG A 146 -7.98 -3.96 -22.13
N ASP A 147 -9.03 -3.97 -22.94
CA ASP A 147 -9.66 -5.23 -23.39
C ASP A 147 -8.73 -6.01 -24.34
N ASP A 148 -7.80 -5.32 -25.00
CA ASP A 148 -6.75 -5.87 -25.87
C ASP A 148 -5.44 -6.20 -25.12
N ALA A 149 -5.44 -6.10 -23.78
CA ALA A 149 -4.26 -6.46 -22.99
C ALA A 149 -4.09 -7.98 -22.93
N GLU A 150 -3.04 -8.48 -23.56
CA GLU A 150 -2.72 -9.90 -23.62
C GLU A 150 -1.53 -10.29 -22.72
N GLY A 151 -1.44 -11.59 -22.40
CA GLY A 151 -0.32 -12.17 -21.67
C GLY A 151 -0.40 -12.01 -20.15
N ASP A 152 0.75 -12.12 -19.49
CA ASP A 152 0.83 -12.27 -18.03
C ASP A 152 0.31 -11.06 -17.25
N VAL A 153 0.27 -9.88 -17.87
CA VAL A 153 -0.28 -8.66 -17.26
C VAL A 153 -1.77 -8.78 -16.92
N ARG A 154 -2.47 -9.77 -17.47
CA ARG A 154 -3.87 -10.05 -17.16
C ARG A 154 -4.13 -10.42 -15.71
N ILE A 155 -3.10 -10.70 -14.89
CA ILE A 155 -3.26 -10.80 -13.43
C ILE A 155 -3.87 -9.53 -12.81
N PHE A 156 -3.74 -8.39 -13.48
CA PHE A 156 -4.31 -7.11 -13.06
C PHE A 156 -5.75 -6.88 -13.55
N SER A 157 -6.35 -7.80 -14.32
CA SER A 157 -7.66 -7.57 -14.96
C SER A 157 -8.82 -7.46 -13.98
N CYS A 158 -8.71 -8.08 -12.79
CA CYS A 158 -9.69 -7.98 -11.72
C CYS A 158 -9.53 -6.73 -10.83
N LEU A 159 -8.53 -5.88 -11.15
CA LEU A 159 -8.17 -4.73 -10.35
C LEU A 159 -8.46 -3.42 -11.08
N THR A 160 -8.75 -2.40 -10.29
CA THR A 160 -8.99 -1.03 -10.75
C THR A 160 -8.08 -0.06 -10.00
N PHE A 161 -7.49 0.90 -10.71
CA PHE A 161 -6.45 1.78 -10.18
C PHE A 161 -6.92 3.23 -10.15
N PRO A 162 -7.71 3.65 -9.14
CA PRO A 162 -8.28 4.99 -9.06
C PRO A 162 -7.22 6.09 -8.81
N LEU A 163 -6.05 5.74 -8.28
CA LEU A 163 -5.01 6.68 -7.89
C LEU A 163 -3.81 6.75 -8.84
N LEU A 164 -3.88 6.08 -10.01
CA LEU A 164 -2.72 5.80 -10.86
C LEU A 164 -1.93 7.05 -11.28
N GLN A 165 -2.60 8.20 -11.39
CA GLN A 165 -2.00 9.48 -11.78
C GLN A 165 -2.02 10.53 -10.66
N ILE A 166 -2.24 10.13 -9.41
CA ILE A 166 -2.33 11.05 -8.27
C ILE A 166 -1.11 10.84 -7.37
N SER A 167 -0.34 11.89 -7.11
CA SER A 167 0.77 11.89 -6.16
C SER A 167 0.31 12.00 -4.71
N LYS A 168 1.16 11.63 -3.74
CA LYS A 168 0.84 11.74 -2.31
C LYS A 168 0.62 13.18 -1.84
N THR A 169 1.31 14.14 -2.46
CA THR A 169 1.12 15.57 -2.18
C THR A 169 -0.23 16.06 -2.69
N GLU A 170 -0.66 15.63 -3.88
CA GLU A 170 -2.01 15.94 -4.38
C GLU A 170 -3.09 15.30 -3.51
N MET A 171 -2.89 14.05 -3.05
CA MET A 171 -3.81 13.42 -2.08
C MET A 171 -3.95 14.26 -0.80
N ARG A 172 -2.84 14.81 -0.31
CA ARG A 172 -2.83 15.69 0.87
C ARG A 172 -3.63 16.98 0.61
N GLU A 173 -3.37 17.65 -0.50
CA GLU A 173 -4.06 18.88 -0.89
C GLU A 173 -5.58 18.65 -1.04
N GLN A 174 -5.98 17.55 -1.68
CA GLN A 174 -7.38 17.18 -1.82
C GLN A 174 -8.01 16.84 -0.47
N ALA A 175 -7.29 16.13 0.41
CA ALA A 175 -7.77 15.84 1.75
C ALA A 175 -7.96 17.10 2.61
N GLN A 176 -7.10 18.11 2.43
CA GLN A 176 -7.26 19.42 3.09
C GLN A 176 -8.46 20.17 2.52
N LYS A 177 -8.60 20.21 1.20
CA LYS A 177 -9.71 20.88 0.50
C LYS A 177 -11.09 20.31 0.88
N HIS A 178 -11.15 19.02 1.18
CA HIS A 178 -12.38 18.30 1.52
C HIS A 178 -12.48 17.95 3.01
N ASP A 179 -11.70 18.63 3.86
CA ASP A 179 -11.79 18.59 5.33
C ASP A 179 -11.63 17.21 5.99
N PHE A 180 -10.98 16.24 5.32
CA PHE A 180 -10.71 14.91 5.89
C PHE A 180 -9.22 14.62 6.15
N ILE A 181 -8.33 15.58 5.91
CA ILE A 181 -6.88 15.46 6.17
C ILE A 181 -6.57 14.95 7.59
N ASP A 182 -7.35 15.43 8.55
CA ASP A 182 -7.21 15.12 9.96
C ASP A 182 -7.43 13.63 10.27
N ALA A 183 -8.31 12.97 9.50
CA ALA A 183 -8.48 11.51 9.52
C ALA A 183 -7.36 10.81 8.75
N LEU A 184 -6.99 11.33 7.56
CA LEU A 184 -5.93 10.75 6.74
C LEU A 184 -4.56 10.72 7.43
N GLU A 185 -4.25 11.73 8.25
CA GLU A 185 -3.00 11.78 9.03
C GLU A 185 -2.83 10.65 10.04
N LYS A 186 -3.91 9.93 10.38
CA LYS A 186 -3.87 8.72 11.20
C LYS A 186 -3.32 7.49 10.47
N ALA A 187 -3.15 7.56 9.15
CA ALA A 187 -2.59 6.47 8.36
C ALA A 187 -1.19 6.04 8.82
N TRP A 188 -0.87 4.76 8.68
CA TRP A 188 0.38 4.18 9.13
C TRP A 188 1.24 3.66 7.98
N PHE A 189 2.56 3.87 8.05
CA PHE A 189 3.49 3.43 7.00
C PHE A 189 4.73 2.67 7.52
N CYS A 190 5.11 2.83 8.79
CA CYS A 190 6.40 2.32 9.26
C CYS A 190 6.37 0.82 9.59
N PHE A 191 7.24 0.03 8.96
CA PHE A 191 7.35 -1.41 9.25
C PHE A 191 7.96 -1.75 10.61
N ASN A 192 8.89 -0.92 11.09
CA ASN A 192 9.66 -1.22 12.31
C ASN A 192 9.68 -0.01 13.26
N PRO A 193 8.53 0.37 13.84
CA PRO A 193 8.44 1.55 14.69
C PRO A 193 9.40 1.49 15.89
N LYS A 194 9.85 2.67 16.33
CA LYS A 194 10.65 2.83 17.55
C LYS A 194 9.84 3.65 18.55
N LYS A 195 9.51 3.06 19.71
CA LYS A 195 8.67 3.70 20.74
C LYS A 195 7.35 4.24 20.16
N GLY A 196 6.69 3.45 19.33
CA GLY A 196 5.42 3.83 18.67
C GLY A 196 5.53 4.88 17.55
N LYS A 197 6.74 5.34 17.19
CA LYS A 197 6.95 6.36 16.14
C LYS A 197 7.65 5.77 14.91
N PRO A 198 7.45 6.36 13.71
CA PRO A 198 8.19 5.98 12.50
C PRO A 198 9.70 5.97 12.71
N CYS A 199 10.41 4.98 12.17
CA CYS A 199 11.81 4.75 12.50
C CYS A 199 12.81 5.60 11.69
N GLY A 200 12.38 6.11 10.53
CA GLY A 200 13.18 6.92 9.61
C GLY A 200 14.14 6.14 8.70
N VAL A 201 14.17 4.80 8.75
CA VAL A 201 15.17 4.00 8.01
C VAL A 201 14.63 2.79 7.27
N CYS A 202 13.40 2.37 7.53
CA CYS A 202 12.75 1.34 6.70
C CYS A 202 12.29 1.95 5.37
N ASN A 203 12.09 1.11 4.34
CA ASN A 203 11.73 1.60 3.00
C ASN A 203 10.51 2.54 3.01
N PRO A 204 9.39 2.23 3.70
CA PRO A 204 8.28 3.19 3.77
C PRO A 204 8.64 4.53 4.41
N CYS A 205 9.54 4.57 5.40
CA CYS A 205 10.00 5.83 5.98
C CYS A 205 10.90 6.62 5.03
N ILE A 206 11.67 5.93 4.19
CA ILE A 206 12.53 6.56 3.19
C ILE A 206 11.65 7.16 2.09
N TYR A 207 10.73 6.38 1.53
CA TYR A 207 9.79 6.83 0.51
C TYR A 207 8.92 7.98 0.99
N ALA A 208 8.41 7.94 2.23
CA ALA A 208 7.69 9.07 2.81
C ALA A 208 8.51 10.38 2.78
N VAL A 209 9.83 10.34 2.95
CA VAL A 209 10.66 11.57 2.84
C VAL A 209 10.89 11.95 1.38
N GLU A 210 11.17 10.96 0.52
CA GLU A 210 11.45 11.17 -0.91
C GLU A 210 10.22 11.67 -1.68
N GLU A 211 9.00 11.30 -1.27
CA GLU A 211 7.71 11.69 -1.85
C GLU A 211 7.11 12.95 -1.18
N GLY A 212 7.92 13.75 -0.47
CA GLY A 212 7.48 15.03 0.12
C GLY A 212 6.68 14.94 1.43
N MET A 213 6.51 13.75 1.99
CA MET A 213 5.76 13.49 3.23
C MET A 213 6.67 13.43 4.48
N GLY A 214 7.87 14.03 4.41
CA GLY A 214 8.89 13.97 5.47
C GLY A 214 8.46 14.58 6.81
N TYR A 215 7.47 15.48 6.79
CA TYR A 215 6.91 16.12 8.00
C TYR A 215 6.24 15.11 8.96
N ARG A 216 5.85 13.93 8.46
CA ARG A 216 5.25 12.85 9.26
C ARG A 216 6.29 12.10 10.12
N LEU A 217 7.58 12.42 9.98
CA LEU A 217 8.66 11.86 10.78
C LEU A 217 9.06 12.81 11.91
N SER A 218 9.23 12.26 13.12
CA SER A 218 9.82 13.01 14.24
C SER A 218 11.27 13.44 13.95
N GLY A 219 11.79 14.46 14.67
CA GLY A 219 13.18 14.92 14.52
C GLY A 219 14.23 13.80 14.65
N ASN A 220 14.03 12.87 15.59
CA ASN A 220 14.90 11.70 15.75
C ASN A 220 14.83 10.73 14.55
N ALA A 221 13.65 10.54 13.96
CA ALA A 221 13.48 9.73 12.77
C ALA A 221 14.12 10.41 11.55
N MET A 222 13.99 11.73 11.43
CA MET A 222 14.66 12.51 10.39
C MET A 222 16.19 12.44 10.51
N LEU A 223 16.73 12.49 11.73
CA LEU A 223 18.16 12.27 11.98
C LEU A 223 18.59 10.85 11.55
N ASN A 224 17.78 9.84 11.85
CA ASN A 224 18.07 8.47 11.42
C ASN A 224 18.07 8.34 9.89
N TYR A 225 17.13 9.01 9.21
CA TYR A 225 17.07 9.08 7.74
C TYR A 225 18.33 9.74 7.17
N ARG A 226 18.71 10.93 7.66
CA ARG A 226 19.88 11.68 7.17
C ARG A 226 21.19 10.92 7.39
N THR A 227 21.32 10.18 8.49
CA THR A 227 22.54 9.43 8.85
C THR A 227 22.53 7.98 8.37
N ARG A 228 21.53 7.55 7.57
CA ARG A 228 21.32 6.15 7.18
C ARG A 228 22.52 5.51 6.47
N HIS A 229 23.20 6.27 5.62
CA HIS A 229 24.35 5.79 4.86
C HIS A 229 25.62 5.69 5.72
N ILE A 230 25.85 6.66 6.60
CA ILE A 230 26.97 6.65 7.56
C ILE A 230 26.85 5.46 8.51
N ARG A 231 25.64 5.18 9.02
CA ARG A 231 25.38 4.03 9.91
C ARG A 231 25.53 2.68 9.21
N LYS A 232 25.30 2.59 7.89
CA LYS A 232 25.58 1.38 7.10
C LYS A 232 27.09 1.16 7.02
N ILE A 233 27.86 2.21 6.73
CA ILE A 233 29.32 2.16 6.66
C ILE A 233 29.93 1.82 8.03
N ALA A 234 29.47 2.44 9.12
CA ALA A 234 29.97 2.18 10.47
C ALA A 234 29.63 0.77 11.02
N LYS A 235 28.66 0.06 10.42
CA LYS A 235 28.35 -1.35 10.74
C LYS A 235 29.14 -2.35 9.90
N ALA A 236 29.74 -1.93 8.79
CA ALA A 236 30.59 -2.77 7.95
C ALA A 236 31.93 -3.23 8.59
N PRO A 237 32.56 -2.57 9.60
CA PRO A 237 33.85 -3.00 10.13
C PRO A 237 33.78 -4.34 10.90
N GLY A 238 32.59 -4.71 11.38
CA GLY A 238 32.35 -5.98 12.09
C GLY A 238 32.24 -7.21 11.18
N TYR A 239 32.04 -7.01 9.87
CA TYR A 239 31.92 -8.12 8.91
C TYR A 239 33.28 -8.54 8.35
N VAL A 240 34.19 -7.58 8.18
CA VAL A 240 35.58 -7.83 7.75
C VAL A 240 36.40 -8.50 8.86
N SER A 241 36.19 -8.11 10.11
CA SER A 241 36.90 -8.69 11.26
C SER A 241 36.51 -10.14 11.58
N ARG A 242 35.25 -10.55 11.37
CA ARG A 242 34.82 -11.96 11.60
C ARG A 242 35.34 -12.94 10.54
N ASN A 243 35.50 -12.51 9.29
CA ASN A 243 36.05 -13.37 8.23
C ASN A 243 37.58 -13.49 8.30
N ILE A 244 38.28 -12.45 8.76
CA ILE A 244 39.73 -12.52 9.01
C ILE A 244 40.02 -13.43 10.22
N TYR A 245 39.20 -13.37 11.29
CA TYR A 245 39.37 -14.25 12.46
C TYR A 245 39.08 -15.73 12.15
N ARG A 246 38.16 -16.03 11.21
CA ARG A 246 37.89 -17.41 10.74
C ARG A 246 38.96 -17.97 9.80
N LYS A 247 39.63 -17.13 9.00
CA LYS A 247 40.78 -17.56 8.18
C LYS A 247 42.08 -17.74 9.00
N ALA A 248 42.19 -17.10 10.16
CA ALA A 248 43.36 -17.19 11.03
C ALA A 248 43.35 -18.40 11.99
N LYS A 249 42.20 -19.06 12.18
CA LYS A 249 42.08 -20.36 12.88
C LYS A 249 41.63 -21.41 11.89
N GLY A 250 42.58 -22.10 11.28
CA GLY A 250 42.27 -23.23 10.40
C GLY A 250 41.40 -24.28 11.09
N GLN A 251 40.18 -24.43 10.59
CA GLN A 251 39.37 -25.66 10.57
C GLN A 251 38.61 -25.66 9.26
#